data_AF-A0A847FK26-F1
#
_entry.id   AF-A0A847FK26-F1
#
_cell.length_a   1.000
_cell.length_b   1.000
_cell.length_c   1.000
_cell.angle_alpha   90.00
_cell.angle_beta   90.00
_cell.angle_gamma   90.00
#
_symmetry.space_group_name_H-M   'P 1'
#
loop_
_entity.id
_entity.type
_entity.pdbx_description
1 polymer ?
#
loop_
_entity_poly.entity_id
_entity_poly.type
_entity_poly.pdbx_seq_one_letter_code
_entity_poly.pdbx_strand_id
1 'polypeptide(L)'
;MSEDRIQHLLVLMLENRSFDHMLGYLEYSPGTPFEGLSGREAEMGNPLPDGQVLPPTPDASYAMHPGPGHSHDDVLDQLLESADRSRPYRLANRGFAANYAARYNPGHGALAMGCFTPDRLPVLATLAREFAVCDHWFCSVPGATWPNRNFCHAGTSGGQVNIVVQAYRDKTIFEQLSETNRDWSIYYGGFPPQSLAFTRLWRPSDLNWLQRFKPIDRLYRAIENDRLPHYAFIEPDMVGKLSDSQHPGMGGEMDFRAGERLIWRIYSALRANPEVARKSLLVITYDEHGGFFDHVPPPQGDEWSVEPAYRSPDGSYSFPFDLLGPRVPAVLISPWIEAGTVDQTVYDHASIPATVRKLLHVDAQPLTHRDSMTNTFEQVLVRTTPREMPELEEPFVDEAARHLMEEPDLRPSLMAILTSLIWTELRLPPGRPRPGPEEAFQISVPPHEVERDILVEIAPQLSPEAQRVLEQDAAENAIQSAAEGLLPDVRSIASLLRHKAERLAENLELVDDLAHFVDLALRRYYEGRGVVLRTAAGASLERPDSDALRAALDELFDHREPAARLWLADHRDRWLTVYGDGRATLHDRDPEALLALDGVDRAMALRLLEWLKAGDLRALRSAFS
;
A
#
# COMPACT_ATOMS: atom_id res chain seq x y z
N MET A 1 15.96 14.05 31.45
CA MET A 1 17.34 13.53 31.32
C MET A 1 17.48 12.41 30.28
N SER A 2 16.46 11.55 30.06
CA SER A 2 16.43 10.59 28.92
C SER A 2 15.88 11.23 27.64
N GLU A 3 14.82 12.03 27.74
CA GLU A 3 14.14 12.69 26.60
C GLU A 3 15.08 13.57 25.75
N ASP A 4 16.03 14.27 26.36
CA ASP A 4 16.97 15.16 25.65
C ASP A 4 18.00 14.42 24.78
N ARG A 5 18.11 13.08 24.91
CA ARG A 5 19.11 12.29 24.18
C ARG A 5 18.63 11.87 22.80
N ILE A 6 17.33 11.68 22.64
CA ILE A 6 16.75 11.26 21.37
C ILE A 6 16.43 12.49 20.54
N GLN A 7 17.04 12.56 19.36
CA GLN A 7 16.81 13.61 18.36
C GLN A 7 15.99 13.08 17.18
N HIS A 8 16.00 11.77 16.94
CA HIS A 8 15.34 11.11 15.82
C HIS A 8 14.40 10.00 16.32
N LEU A 9 13.12 10.11 16.02
CA LEU A 9 12.16 9.02 16.18
C LEU A 9 11.84 8.44 14.80
N LEU A 10 12.21 7.19 14.57
CA LEU A 10 11.95 6.46 13.35
C LEU A 10 10.84 5.44 13.61
N VAL A 11 9.82 5.39 12.76
CA VAL A 11 8.71 4.44 12.88
C VAL A 11 8.57 3.68 11.57
N LEU A 12 8.87 2.38 11.60
CA LEU A 12 8.54 1.44 10.53
C LEU A 12 7.20 0.79 10.85
N MET A 13 6.22 0.95 9.96
CA MET A 13 4.89 0.36 10.10
C MET A 13 4.61 -0.65 8.98
N LEU A 14 4.78 -1.93 9.31
CA LEU A 14 4.51 -3.10 8.48
C LEU A 14 3.00 -3.42 8.44
N GLU A 15 2.62 -4.48 7.74
CA GLU A 15 1.21 -4.79 7.42
C GLU A 15 0.69 -6.09 8.04
N ASN A 16 -0.53 -6.03 8.57
CA ASN A 16 -1.47 -7.14 8.69
C ASN A 16 -0.94 -8.38 9.45
N ARG A 17 -0.43 -8.19 10.68
CA ARG A 17 0.05 -9.27 11.55
C ARG A 17 -0.27 -9.05 13.02
N SER A 18 -0.87 -10.07 13.64
CA SER A 18 -1.13 -10.06 15.09
C SER A 18 0.14 -10.27 15.90
N PHE A 19 0.11 -9.86 17.17
CA PHE A 19 1.21 -10.09 18.09
C PHE A 19 1.51 -11.58 18.24
N ASP A 20 0.52 -12.41 18.56
CA ASP A 20 0.75 -13.85 18.75
C ASP A 20 1.27 -14.55 17.48
N HIS A 21 0.76 -14.16 16.31
CA HIS A 21 1.19 -14.74 15.04
C HIS A 21 2.69 -14.56 14.79
N MET A 22 3.29 -13.48 15.31
CA MET A 22 4.69 -13.13 15.06
C MET A 22 5.58 -13.41 16.26
N LEU A 23 5.18 -12.95 17.45
CA LEU A 23 6.00 -12.94 18.66
C LEU A 23 5.39 -13.77 19.79
N GLY A 24 4.26 -14.43 19.56
CA GLY A 24 3.59 -15.25 20.57
C GLY A 24 4.50 -16.32 21.17
N TYR A 25 5.28 -17.01 20.34
CA TYR A 25 6.23 -18.05 20.77
C TYR A 25 7.59 -17.50 21.25
N LEU A 26 7.73 -16.20 21.51
CA LEU A 26 8.93 -15.70 22.19
C LEU A 26 8.99 -16.22 23.62
N GLU A 27 10.21 -16.57 24.03
CA GLU A 27 10.50 -16.99 25.39
C GLU A 27 11.44 -15.98 26.05
N TYR A 28 11.11 -15.65 27.30
CA TYR A 28 11.92 -14.86 28.21
C TYR A 28 12.30 -15.68 29.44
N SER A 29 13.25 -15.17 30.22
CA SER A 29 13.65 -15.83 31.46
C SER A 29 12.45 -16.02 32.40
N PRO A 30 12.36 -17.15 33.12
CA PRO A 30 11.28 -17.39 34.06
C PRO A 30 11.10 -16.23 35.05
N GLY A 31 9.87 -15.72 35.16
CA GLY A 31 9.52 -14.59 36.01
C GLY A 31 9.49 -13.23 35.31
N THR A 32 9.94 -13.12 34.06
CA THR A 32 9.66 -11.95 33.22
C THR A 32 8.18 -11.97 32.80
N PRO A 33 7.40 -10.91 33.06
CA PRO A 33 6.00 -10.88 32.72
C PRO A 33 5.86 -10.61 31.21
N PHE A 34 5.65 -11.67 30.44
CA PHE A 34 5.48 -11.63 28.98
C PHE A 34 4.19 -12.38 28.62
N GLU A 35 3.22 -11.68 28.05
CA GLU A 35 1.92 -12.24 27.66
C GLU A 35 1.97 -12.82 26.24
N GLY A 36 2.73 -13.90 26.07
CA GLY A 36 2.80 -14.69 24.84
C GLY A 36 2.16 -16.09 24.97
N LEU A 37 2.34 -16.90 23.93
CA LEU A 37 1.95 -18.31 23.86
C LEU A 37 2.94 -19.12 24.72
N SER A 38 2.51 -19.42 25.95
CA SER A 38 3.35 -19.95 27.03
C SER A 38 2.93 -21.35 27.48
N GLY A 39 2.64 -22.25 26.54
CA GLY A 39 2.29 -23.65 26.84
C GLY A 39 0.82 -23.87 27.22
N ARG A 40 -0.04 -22.87 27.04
CA ARG A 40 -1.50 -22.91 27.29
C ARG A 40 -2.32 -22.85 26.02
N GLU A 41 -1.72 -23.12 24.87
CA GLU A 41 -2.33 -23.01 23.53
C GLU A 41 -3.60 -23.85 23.42
N ALA A 42 -3.63 -25.03 24.05
CA ALA A 42 -4.80 -25.90 24.08
C ALA A 42 -6.06 -25.25 24.70
N GLU A 43 -5.90 -24.28 25.60
CA GLU A 43 -7.00 -23.55 26.24
C GLU A 43 -7.53 -22.41 25.34
N MET A 44 -6.72 -21.96 24.40
CA MET A 44 -6.96 -20.82 23.50
C MET A 44 -7.61 -21.21 22.17
N GLY A 45 -8.11 -22.44 22.06
CA GLY A 45 -8.60 -22.96 20.79
C GLY A 45 -9.84 -22.25 20.24
N ASN A 46 -9.86 -21.99 18.94
CA ASN A 46 -10.97 -21.40 18.21
C ASN A 46 -11.88 -22.49 17.63
N PRO A 47 -13.19 -22.54 17.96
CA PRO A 47 -14.10 -23.51 17.38
C PRO A 47 -14.39 -23.21 15.89
N LEU A 48 -14.52 -24.28 15.10
CA LEU A 48 -15.05 -24.26 13.73
C LEU A 48 -16.55 -24.64 13.71
N PRO A 49 -17.28 -24.34 12.62
CA PRO A 49 -18.69 -24.68 12.49
C PRO A 49 -19.02 -26.18 12.61
N ASP A 50 -18.06 -27.06 12.35
CA ASP A 50 -18.21 -28.52 12.47
C ASP A 50 -17.94 -29.06 13.89
N GLY A 51 -17.61 -28.18 14.84
CA GLY A 51 -17.30 -28.50 16.23
C GLY A 51 -15.84 -28.83 16.50
N GLN A 52 -14.97 -28.87 15.49
CA GLN A 52 -13.52 -28.96 15.70
C GLN A 52 -13.04 -27.70 16.42
N VAL A 53 -12.09 -27.85 17.36
CA VAL A 53 -11.45 -26.72 18.04
C VAL A 53 -9.99 -26.68 17.64
N LEU A 54 -9.55 -25.55 17.09
CA LEU A 54 -8.20 -25.35 16.59
C LEU A 54 -7.39 -24.50 17.58
N PRO A 55 -6.38 -25.06 18.29
CA PRO A 55 -5.43 -24.25 19.07
C PRO A 55 -4.51 -23.44 18.15
N PRO A 56 -3.87 -22.37 18.64
CA PRO A 56 -2.73 -21.78 17.94
C PRO A 56 -1.59 -22.80 17.81
N THR A 57 -0.87 -22.76 16.69
CA THR A 57 0.15 -23.77 16.33
C THR A 57 1.45 -23.12 15.83
N PRO A 58 2.62 -23.74 16.05
CA PRO A 58 3.93 -23.15 15.70
C PRO A 58 4.33 -23.36 14.22
N ASP A 59 3.37 -23.32 13.30
CA ASP A 59 3.53 -23.74 11.90
C ASP A 59 3.02 -22.71 10.88
N ALA A 60 3.03 -21.41 11.22
CA ALA A 60 2.60 -20.33 10.31
C ALA A 60 3.21 -20.47 8.90
N SER A 61 2.42 -20.22 7.86
CA SER A 61 2.95 -20.19 6.49
C SER A 61 3.59 -18.84 6.18
N TYR A 62 4.71 -18.84 5.45
CA TYR A 62 5.30 -17.60 4.91
C TYR A 62 4.51 -17.02 3.75
N ALA A 63 3.81 -17.87 3.00
CA ALA A 63 2.97 -17.49 1.87
C ALA A 63 1.53 -17.84 2.18
N MET A 64 0.63 -16.86 2.01
CA MET A 64 -0.79 -17.04 2.28
C MET A 64 -1.61 -16.34 1.21
N HIS A 65 -2.48 -17.09 0.53
CA HIS A 65 -3.44 -16.57 -0.42
C HIS A 65 -4.69 -17.47 -0.45
N PRO A 66 -5.91 -16.91 -0.35
CA PRO A 66 -6.22 -15.51 -0.01
C PRO A 66 -5.95 -15.22 1.48
N GLY A 67 -5.70 -13.97 1.88
CA GLY A 67 -5.50 -13.60 3.29
C GLY A 67 -6.77 -13.71 4.16
N PRO A 68 -6.66 -13.73 5.50
CA PRO A 68 -7.82 -13.73 6.39
C PRO A 68 -8.63 -12.42 6.33
N GLY A 69 -9.88 -12.48 6.79
CA GLY A 69 -10.76 -11.31 6.87
C GLY A 69 -10.28 -10.33 7.95
N HIS A 70 -10.21 -9.05 7.61
CA HIS A 70 -9.78 -7.99 8.53
C HIS A 70 -10.59 -6.69 8.33
N SER A 71 -11.78 -6.79 7.75
CA SER A 71 -12.75 -5.69 7.78
C SER A 71 -13.33 -5.53 9.20
N HIS A 72 -13.85 -4.36 9.55
CA HIS A 72 -14.43 -4.13 10.87
C HIS A 72 -15.45 -5.20 11.31
N ASP A 73 -16.29 -5.67 10.37
CA ASP A 73 -17.25 -6.73 10.65
C ASP A 73 -16.56 -8.08 10.89
N ASP A 74 -15.54 -8.41 10.09
CA ASP A 74 -14.74 -9.62 10.32
C ASP A 74 -14.07 -9.58 11.69
N VAL A 75 -13.44 -8.46 12.05
CA VAL A 75 -12.73 -8.34 13.34
C VAL A 75 -13.69 -8.44 14.52
N LEU A 76 -14.90 -7.85 14.41
CA LEU A 76 -15.92 -8.02 15.44
C LEU A 76 -16.39 -9.48 15.55
N ASP A 77 -16.58 -10.18 14.44
CA ASP A 77 -16.94 -11.61 14.47
C ASP A 77 -15.82 -12.48 15.07
N GLN A 78 -14.55 -12.05 14.93
CA GLN A 78 -13.39 -12.71 15.53
C GLN A 78 -13.32 -12.51 17.05
N LEU A 79 -13.64 -11.30 17.51
CA LEU A 79 -13.49 -10.87 18.89
C LEU A 79 -14.69 -11.24 19.77
N LEU A 80 -15.92 -11.10 19.27
CA LEU A 80 -17.12 -11.20 20.09
C LEU A 80 -17.47 -12.65 20.46
N GLU A 81 -18.04 -12.84 21.65
CA GLU A 81 -18.57 -14.13 22.10
C GLU A 81 -19.79 -14.59 21.29
N SER A 82 -20.53 -13.63 20.72
CA SER A 82 -21.72 -13.88 19.90
C SER A 82 -21.95 -12.71 18.92
N ALA A 83 -22.92 -12.83 18.03
CA ALA A 83 -23.32 -11.74 17.13
C ALA A 83 -23.94 -10.51 17.84
N ASP A 84 -24.10 -10.55 19.18
CA ASP A 84 -24.56 -9.41 19.96
C ASP A 84 -23.48 -8.31 20.03
N ARG A 85 -23.77 -7.17 19.38
CA ARG A 85 -22.92 -5.96 19.39
C ARG A 85 -23.34 -4.93 20.45
N SER A 86 -24.06 -5.37 21.49
CA SER A 86 -24.39 -4.52 22.64
C SER A 86 -23.14 -4.16 23.44
N ARG A 87 -23.10 -2.92 23.94
CA ARG A 87 -21.96 -2.37 24.69
C ARG A 87 -22.24 -2.36 26.19
N PRO A 88 -21.26 -2.67 27.05
CA PRO A 88 -19.89 -3.10 26.72
C PRO A 88 -19.87 -4.46 26.02
N TYR A 89 -18.94 -4.62 25.09
CA TYR A 89 -18.80 -5.80 24.25
C TYR A 89 -18.37 -7.02 25.07
N ARG A 90 -18.96 -8.17 24.79
CA ARG A 90 -18.50 -9.46 25.35
C ARG A 90 -17.47 -10.07 24.42
N LEU A 91 -16.22 -10.06 24.84
CA LEU A 91 -15.08 -10.52 24.05
C LEU A 91 -14.70 -11.95 24.44
N ALA A 92 -14.45 -12.79 23.44
CA ALA A 92 -13.98 -14.15 23.58
C ALA A 92 -12.68 -14.43 22.83
N ASN A 93 -12.37 -13.67 21.77
CA ASN A 93 -11.19 -13.88 20.89
C ASN A 93 -11.10 -15.30 20.31
N ARG A 94 -12.26 -15.87 19.95
CA ARG A 94 -12.39 -17.28 19.52
C ARG A 94 -12.98 -17.45 18.12
N GLY A 95 -13.19 -16.36 17.39
CA GLY A 95 -13.80 -16.39 16.07
C GLY A 95 -12.83 -16.38 14.89
N PHE A 96 -11.51 -16.27 15.10
CA PHE A 96 -10.51 -16.16 14.02
C PHE A 96 -10.57 -17.32 13.03
N ALA A 97 -10.54 -18.55 13.54
CA ALA A 97 -10.61 -19.74 12.68
C ALA A 97 -11.96 -19.85 11.96
N ALA A 98 -13.08 -19.62 12.65
CA ALA A 98 -14.42 -19.71 12.08
C ALA A 98 -14.67 -18.64 11.02
N ASN A 99 -14.27 -17.39 11.27
CA ASN A 99 -14.42 -16.27 10.34
C ASN A 99 -13.66 -16.57 9.03
N TYR A 100 -12.40 -17.01 9.13
CA TYR A 100 -11.62 -17.32 7.93
C TYR A 100 -12.14 -18.54 7.18
N ALA A 101 -12.54 -19.59 7.90
CA ALA A 101 -13.14 -20.79 7.32
C ALA A 101 -14.46 -20.49 6.59
N ALA A 102 -15.31 -19.63 7.17
CA ALA A 102 -16.59 -19.25 6.58
C ALA A 102 -16.44 -18.40 5.31
N ARG A 103 -15.39 -17.58 5.25
CA ARG A 103 -15.11 -16.71 4.10
C ARG A 103 -14.65 -17.48 2.86
N TYR A 104 -13.91 -18.57 3.05
CA TYR A 104 -13.35 -19.35 1.94
C TYR A 104 -13.76 -20.82 2.02
N ASN A 105 -13.04 -21.64 2.79
CA ASN A 105 -13.42 -23.02 3.05
C ASN A 105 -12.86 -23.51 4.41
N PRO A 106 -13.36 -24.63 4.95
CA PRO A 106 -12.98 -25.11 6.29
C PRO A 106 -11.47 -25.28 6.52
N GLY A 107 -10.70 -25.61 5.48
CA GLY A 107 -9.25 -25.79 5.58
C GLY A 107 -8.47 -24.51 5.91
N HIS A 108 -9.06 -23.34 5.68
CA HIS A 108 -8.39 -22.05 5.93
C HIS A 108 -8.34 -21.68 7.41
N GLY A 109 -9.26 -22.19 8.25
CA GLY A 109 -9.32 -21.80 9.66
C GLY A 109 -8.01 -22.04 10.42
N ALA A 110 -7.30 -23.13 10.11
CA ALA A 110 -6.00 -23.44 10.70
C ALA A 110 -4.91 -22.44 10.34
N LEU A 111 -4.97 -21.82 9.16
CA LEU A 111 -3.97 -20.87 8.69
C LEU A 111 -4.00 -19.56 9.49
N ALA A 112 -5.18 -19.11 9.96
CA ALA A 112 -5.28 -17.95 10.86
C ALA A 112 -4.75 -18.25 12.27
N MET A 113 -4.70 -19.53 12.66
CA MET A 113 -4.22 -19.98 13.98
C MET A 113 -2.72 -20.30 14.00
N GLY A 114 -2.09 -20.48 12.84
CA GLY A 114 -0.64 -20.69 12.75
C GLY A 114 0.11 -19.44 13.20
N CYS A 115 1.15 -19.60 14.02
CA CYS A 115 2.06 -18.55 14.47
C CYS A 115 3.51 -18.96 14.17
N PHE A 116 4.37 -17.96 13.96
CA PHE A 116 5.79 -18.19 13.72
C PHE A 116 6.53 -18.50 15.02
N THR A 117 7.52 -19.38 14.91
CA THR A 117 8.51 -19.62 15.95
C THR A 117 9.67 -18.63 15.83
N PRO A 118 10.41 -18.34 16.91
CA PRO A 118 11.49 -17.34 16.89
C PRO A 118 12.60 -17.61 15.85
N ASP A 119 12.89 -18.87 15.54
CA ASP A 119 13.86 -19.27 14.50
C ASP A 119 13.40 -18.95 13.08
N ARG A 120 12.09 -18.75 12.90
CA ARG A 120 11.47 -18.40 11.62
C ARG A 120 11.37 -16.90 11.38
N LEU A 121 11.60 -16.09 12.42
CA LEU A 121 11.65 -14.62 12.43
C LEU A 121 12.95 -14.14 13.11
N PRO A 122 14.12 -14.56 12.62
CA PRO A 122 15.37 -14.41 13.37
C PRO A 122 15.74 -12.95 13.66
N VAL A 123 15.37 -12.00 12.80
CA VAL A 123 15.68 -10.57 12.99
C VAL A 123 14.75 -9.98 14.03
N LEU A 124 13.43 -10.02 13.80
CA LEU A 124 12.45 -9.41 14.72
C LEU A 124 12.50 -10.06 16.11
N ALA A 125 12.61 -11.39 16.18
CA ALA A 125 12.69 -12.10 17.45
C ALA A 125 13.97 -11.77 18.24
N THR A 126 15.10 -11.60 17.56
CA THR A 126 16.34 -11.19 18.24
C THR A 126 16.25 -9.75 18.71
N LEU A 127 15.72 -8.83 17.89
CA LEU A 127 15.53 -7.44 18.28
C LEU A 127 14.59 -7.29 19.49
N ALA A 128 13.51 -8.07 19.54
CA ALA A 128 12.61 -8.11 20.69
C ALA A 128 13.37 -8.50 21.98
N ARG A 129 14.22 -9.53 21.92
CA ARG A 129 15.01 -9.99 23.08
C ARG A 129 16.16 -9.04 23.46
N GLU A 130 16.75 -8.34 22.50
CA GLU A 130 17.93 -7.48 22.73
C GLU A 130 17.58 -6.04 23.10
N PHE A 131 16.31 -5.65 22.93
CA PHE A 131 15.79 -4.34 23.27
C PHE A 131 14.47 -4.46 24.06
N ALA A 132 13.43 -3.71 23.67
CA ALA A 132 12.14 -3.76 24.32
C ALA A 132 11.07 -4.30 23.37
N VAL A 133 10.31 -5.29 23.81
CA VAL A 133 9.05 -5.71 23.19
C VAL A 133 7.88 -5.11 23.97
N CYS A 134 6.90 -4.55 23.27
CA CYS A 134 5.63 -4.15 23.86
C CYS A 134 4.61 -5.26 23.60
N ASP A 135 4.20 -5.98 24.65
CA ASP A 135 3.26 -7.11 24.55
C ASP A 135 1.78 -6.70 24.72
N HIS A 136 1.53 -5.39 24.86
CA HIS A 136 0.20 -4.78 24.99
C HIS A 136 0.03 -3.59 24.02
N TRP A 137 0.53 -3.72 22.78
CA TRP A 137 0.26 -2.76 21.70
C TRP A 137 -0.91 -3.23 20.85
N PHE A 138 -2.00 -2.48 20.84
CA PHE A 138 -3.27 -2.83 20.18
C PHE A 138 -3.52 -1.99 18.92
N CYS A 139 -4.26 -2.53 17.96
CA CYS A 139 -4.83 -1.71 16.89
C CYS A 139 -5.73 -0.62 17.50
N SER A 140 -5.66 0.61 17.00
CA SER A 140 -6.56 1.69 17.46
C SER A 140 -8.03 1.44 17.12
N VAL A 141 -8.30 0.65 16.08
CA VAL A 141 -9.64 0.21 15.69
C VAL A 141 -9.65 -1.29 15.38
N PRO A 142 -10.67 -2.06 15.80
CA PRO A 142 -10.89 -3.43 15.33
C PRO A 142 -11.32 -3.38 13.86
N GLY A 143 -10.37 -3.24 12.93
CA GLY A 143 -10.66 -3.04 11.51
C GLY A 143 -9.40 -2.93 10.68
N ALA A 144 -9.57 -2.49 9.44
CA ALA A 144 -8.57 -2.66 8.40
C ALA A 144 -7.37 -1.68 8.50
N THR A 145 -6.43 -1.81 7.56
CA THR A 145 -5.15 -1.09 7.46
C THR A 145 -5.30 0.44 7.54
N TRP A 146 -6.03 1.06 6.61
CA TRP A 146 -6.08 2.53 6.48
C TRP A 146 -6.56 3.27 7.74
N PRO A 147 -7.66 2.88 8.40
CA PRO A 147 -8.08 3.60 9.59
C PRO A 147 -7.05 3.47 10.72
N ASN A 148 -6.39 2.32 10.88
CA ASN A 148 -5.31 2.15 11.87
C ASN A 148 -4.07 3.02 11.56
N ARG A 149 -3.61 3.05 10.29
CA ARG A 149 -2.55 3.98 9.84
C ARG A 149 -2.94 5.44 10.07
N ASN A 150 -4.21 5.79 9.86
CA ASN A 150 -4.68 7.15 10.13
C ASN A 150 -4.58 7.52 11.61
N PHE A 151 -4.89 6.61 12.55
CA PHE A 151 -4.67 6.86 13.98
C PHE A 151 -3.19 7.13 14.29
N CYS A 152 -2.25 6.43 13.64
CA CYS A 152 -0.81 6.68 13.78
C CYS A 152 -0.40 8.10 13.38
N HIS A 153 -1.14 8.75 12.47
CA HIS A 153 -0.80 10.08 11.97
C HIS A 153 -1.63 11.19 12.62
N ALA A 154 -2.91 10.96 12.82
CA ALA A 154 -3.91 11.97 13.17
C ALA A 154 -4.57 11.73 14.54
N GLY A 155 -4.31 10.60 15.20
CA GLY A 155 -5.04 10.21 16.43
C GLY A 155 -6.53 9.96 16.20
N THR A 156 -6.96 9.80 14.95
CA THR A 156 -8.32 9.47 14.50
C THR A 156 -8.26 8.88 13.09
N SER A 157 -9.28 8.12 12.71
CA SER A 157 -9.50 7.65 11.34
C SER A 157 -10.44 8.55 10.51
N GLY A 158 -10.92 9.66 11.08
CA GLY A 158 -11.96 10.49 10.47
C GLY A 158 -13.31 9.77 10.43
N GLY A 159 -13.59 8.92 11.42
CA GLY A 159 -14.82 8.14 11.54
C GLY A 159 -14.90 6.95 10.58
N GLN A 160 -13.77 6.44 10.10
CA GLN A 160 -13.71 5.25 9.26
C GLN A 160 -13.26 4.02 10.05
N VAL A 161 -13.84 2.86 9.75
CA VAL A 161 -13.45 1.56 10.34
C VAL A 161 -12.94 0.56 9.30
N ASN A 162 -13.07 0.92 8.01
CA ASN A 162 -12.62 0.14 6.87
C ASN A 162 -11.77 0.99 5.92
N ILE A 163 -11.13 0.34 4.95
CA ILE A 163 -10.37 1.03 3.90
C ILE A 163 -11.32 1.87 3.04
N VAL A 164 -11.08 3.18 3.03
CA VAL A 164 -11.81 4.14 2.20
C VAL A 164 -10.80 5.05 1.52
N VAL A 165 -10.67 4.92 0.20
CA VAL A 165 -9.78 5.78 -0.57
C VAL A 165 -10.40 7.17 -0.69
N GLN A 166 -9.88 8.12 0.09
CA GLN A 166 -10.36 9.49 0.09
C GLN A 166 -9.26 10.49 0.44
N ALA A 167 -9.56 11.77 0.22
CA ALA A 167 -8.75 12.87 0.71
C ALA A 167 -8.99 13.05 2.21
N TYR A 168 -8.05 12.57 3.04
CA TYR A 168 -8.08 12.83 4.46
C TYR A 168 -7.66 14.27 4.75
N ARG A 169 -8.41 14.92 5.64
CA ARG A 169 -8.25 16.34 6.01
C ARG A 169 -8.07 16.53 7.50
N ASP A 170 -7.96 15.45 8.26
CA ASP A 170 -7.57 15.49 9.65
C ASP A 170 -6.17 16.08 9.76
N LYS A 171 -5.94 16.89 10.80
CA LYS A 171 -4.60 17.40 11.08
C LYS A 171 -3.74 16.23 11.56
N THR A 172 -2.51 16.14 11.09
CA THR A 172 -1.58 15.08 11.50
C THR A 172 -0.44 15.65 12.35
N ILE A 173 0.33 14.73 12.92
CA ILE A 173 1.57 15.05 13.63
C ILE A 173 2.59 15.78 12.73
N PHE A 174 2.59 15.52 11.42
CA PHE A 174 3.50 16.17 10.48
C PHE A 174 3.24 17.68 10.37
N GLU A 175 1.98 18.13 10.39
CA GLU A 175 1.69 19.56 10.45
C GLU A 175 2.13 20.18 11.77
N GLN A 176 1.93 19.50 12.91
CA GLN A 176 2.39 19.99 14.22
C GLN A 176 3.92 20.14 14.26
N LEU A 177 4.65 19.18 13.69
CA LEU A 177 6.10 19.26 13.53
C LEU A 177 6.51 20.46 12.67
N SER A 178 5.87 20.64 11.51
CA SER A 178 6.13 21.83 10.67
C SER A 178 5.82 23.16 11.36
N GLU A 179 4.72 23.23 12.12
CA GLU A 179 4.32 24.44 12.86
C GLU A 179 5.31 24.80 13.99
N THR A 180 6.05 23.82 14.50
CA THR A 180 7.05 23.98 15.56
C THR A 180 8.49 23.91 15.05
N ASN A 181 8.70 24.03 13.74
CA ASN A 181 10.01 23.96 13.06
C ASN A 181 10.80 22.66 13.34
N ARG A 182 10.10 21.54 13.55
CA ARG A 182 10.68 20.21 13.61
C ARG A 182 10.66 19.55 12.24
N ASP A 183 11.83 19.07 11.85
CA ASP A 183 12.03 18.42 10.56
C ASP A 183 11.39 17.02 10.54
N TRP A 184 10.71 16.68 9.45
CA TRP A 184 10.12 15.36 9.25
C TRP A 184 10.28 14.88 7.81
N SER A 185 10.24 13.57 7.61
CA SER A 185 10.14 12.96 6.29
C SER A 185 9.38 11.63 6.36
N ILE A 186 8.72 11.28 5.26
CA ILE A 186 8.12 9.98 5.03
C ILE A 186 9.02 9.27 4.02
N TYR A 187 9.54 8.11 4.40
CA TYR A 187 10.34 7.24 3.55
C TYR A 187 9.47 6.09 3.07
N TYR A 188 9.50 5.78 1.78
CA TYR A 188 8.65 4.73 1.21
C TYR A 188 9.45 3.72 0.38
N GLY A 189 9.12 2.44 0.50
CA GLY A 189 9.63 1.36 -0.34
C GLY A 189 8.93 1.30 -1.70
N GLY A 190 7.60 1.43 -1.68
CA GLY A 190 6.74 1.44 -2.86
C GLY A 190 5.99 2.77 -3.03
N PHE A 191 5.51 3.04 -4.25
CA PHE A 191 4.75 4.25 -4.56
C PHE A 191 3.36 3.91 -5.11
N PRO A 192 2.29 4.64 -4.73
CA PRO A 192 2.26 5.75 -3.77
C PRO A 192 2.22 5.30 -2.29
N PRO A 193 2.93 5.99 -1.37
CA PRO A 193 2.70 5.79 0.07
C PRO A 193 1.29 6.23 0.47
N GLN A 194 0.69 5.51 1.43
CA GLN A 194 -0.65 5.78 1.96
C GLN A 194 -0.75 7.17 2.58
N SER A 195 0.32 7.67 3.21
CA SER A 195 0.35 9.00 3.82
C SER A 195 0.08 10.13 2.82
N LEU A 196 0.24 9.91 1.50
CA LEU A 196 -0.15 10.90 0.49
C LEU A 196 -1.65 11.19 0.50
N ALA A 197 -2.49 10.31 1.03
CA ALA A 197 -3.93 10.55 1.14
C ALA A 197 -4.28 11.73 2.08
N PHE A 198 -3.35 12.17 2.94
CA PHE A 198 -3.49 13.37 3.78
C PHE A 198 -3.23 14.65 2.98
N THR A 199 -4.29 15.17 2.39
CA THR A 199 -4.22 16.35 1.50
C THR A 199 -3.76 17.65 2.18
N ARG A 200 -3.76 17.72 3.51
CA ARG A 200 -3.20 18.87 4.25
C ARG A 200 -1.67 18.95 4.20
N LEU A 201 -1.01 17.83 3.90
CA LEU A 201 0.43 17.79 3.64
C LEU A 201 0.77 18.41 2.28
N TRP A 202 -0.18 18.45 1.36
CA TRP A 202 0.00 19.04 0.04
C TRP A 202 -0.09 20.55 0.21
N ARG A 203 1.03 21.24 0.40
CA ARG A 203 1.08 22.71 0.56
C ARG A 203 1.40 23.35 -0.78
N PRO A 204 0.41 23.82 -1.56
CA PRO A 204 0.63 24.30 -2.94
C PRO A 204 1.57 25.51 -3.00
N SER A 205 1.54 26.32 -1.95
CA SER A 205 2.39 27.51 -1.78
C SER A 205 3.83 27.19 -1.36
N ASP A 206 4.13 25.94 -0.98
CA ASP A 206 5.44 25.46 -0.54
C ASP A 206 5.75 24.11 -1.18
N LEU A 207 6.19 24.13 -2.44
CA LEU A 207 6.47 22.93 -3.26
C LEU A 207 7.51 21.97 -2.62
N ASN A 208 8.20 22.37 -1.56
CA ASN A 208 9.10 21.49 -0.80
C ASN A 208 8.36 20.38 -0.06
N TRP A 209 7.02 20.42 0.05
CA TRP A 209 6.26 19.34 0.67
C TRP A 209 6.48 17.99 -0.05
N LEU A 210 6.66 17.98 -1.38
CA LEU A 210 7.00 16.76 -2.13
C LEU A 210 8.37 16.22 -1.74
N GLN A 211 9.32 17.09 -1.37
CA GLN A 211 10.65 16.69 -0.91
C GLN A 211 10.62 16.02 0.47
N ARG A 212 9.48 16.04 1.16
CA ARG A 212 9.26 15.32 2.43
C ARG A 212 8.98 13.84 2.22
N PHE A 213 8.47 13.47 1.04
CA PHE A 213 8.24 12.08 0.64
C PHE A 213 9.46 11.60 -0.14
N LYS A 214 10.15 10.60 0.38
CA LYS A 214 11.46 10.17 -0.11
C LYS A 214 11.46 8.66 -0.35
N PRO A 215 12.08 8.17 -1.42
CA PRO A 215 12.32 6.74 -1.55
C PRO A 215 13.25 6.25 -0.43
N ILE A 216 13.13 4.96 -0.07
CA ILE A 216 13.79 4.39 1.09
C ILE A 216 15.33 4.43 1.03
N ASP A 217 15.95 4.53 -0.17
CA ASP A 217 17.40 4.72 -0.30
C ASP A 217 17.89 6.01 0.39
N ARG A 218 17.03 7.04 0.42
CA ARG A 218 17.33 8.32 1.08
C ARG A 218 17.33 8.21 2.60
N LEU A 219 16.67 7.19 3.17
CA LEU A 219 16.76 6.90 4.60
C LEU A 219 18.17 6.45 4.95
N TYR A 220 18.70 5.45 4.22
CA TYR A 220 20.04 4.92 4.47
C TYR A 220 21.12 5.99 4.31
N ARG A 221 21.03 6.83 3.27
CA ARG A 221 21.92 7.98 3.09
C ARG A 221 21.79 9.01 4.22
N ALA A 222 20.59 9.24 4.74
CA ALA A 222 20.38 10.16 5.86
C ALA A 222 21.00 9.62 7.15
N ILE A 223 20.92 8.30 7.40
CA ILE A 223 21.59 7.63 8.53
C ILE A 223 23.11 7.72 8.38
N GLU A 224 23.64 7.36 7.22
CA GLU A 224 25.09 7.37 6.94
C GLU A 224 25.70 8.76 7.15
N ASN A 225 24.98 9.81 6.75
CA ASN A 225 25.49 11.19 6.75
C ASN A 225 25.04 12.04 7.95
N ASP A 226 24.46 11.45 9.02
CA ASP A 226 23.92 12.18 10.19
C ASP A 226 22.97 13.33 9.78
N ARG A 227 22.04 13.01 8.87
CA ARG A 227 21.06 13.93 8.27
C ARG A 227 19.61 13.43 8.40
N LEU A 228 19.34 12.59 9.40
CA LEU A 228 17.99 12.16 9.71
C LEU A 228 17.11 13.35 10.15
N PRO A 229 15.82 13.38 9.78
CA PRO A 229 14.87 14.34 10.33
C PRO A 229 14.59 14.04 11.81
N HIS A 230 13.89 14.94 12.51
CA HIS A 230 13.49 14.66 13.89
C HIS A 230 12.47 13.51 13.96
N TYR A 231 11.57 13.43 12.98
CA TYR A 231 10.62 12.33 12.82
C TYR A 231 10.71 11.73 11.42
N ALA A 232 10.95 10.42 11.34
CA ALA A 232 10.95 9.65 10.10
C ALA A 232 9.87 8.57 10.17
N PHE A 233 8.86 8.66 9.33
CA PHE A 233 7.90 7.58 9.15
C PHE A 233 8.30 6.74 7.94
N ILE A 234 8.25 5.42 8.05
CA ILE A 234 8.75 4.49 7.04
C ILE A 234 7.60 3.56 6.64
N GLU A 235 7.21 3.66 5.36
CA GLU A 235 6.24 2.79 4.73
C GLU A 235 6.95 1.75 3.86
N PRO A 236 6.67 0.45 4.04
CA PRO A 236 7.25 -0.59 3.20
C PRO A 236 6.72 -0.53 1.75
N ASP A 237 7.30 -1.33 0.86
CA ASP A 237 6.74 -1.58 -0.46
C ASP A 237 5.53 -2.51 -0.34
N MET A 238 4.36 -1.97 -0.70
CA MET A 238 3.08 -2.65 -0.62
C MET A 238 2.70 -3.40 -1.91
N VAL A 239 3.52 -3.33 -2.96
CA VAL A 239 3.09 -3.71 -4.31
C VAL A 239 3.93 -4.85 -4.89
N GLY A 240 3.22 -5.88 -5.40
CA GLY A 240 3.80 -6.94 -6.22
C GLY A 240 4.60 -8.00 -5.45
N LYS A 241 5.22 -8.91 -6.19
CA LYS A 241 5.96 -10.08 -5.66
C LYS A 241 7.21 -9.74 -4.82
N LEU A 242 7.62 -8.48 -4.82
CA LEU A 242 8.78 -7.96 -4.10
C LEU A 242 8.39 -7.14 -2.87
N SER A 243 7.09 -7.11 -2.53
CA SER A 243 6.59 -6.42 -1.34
C SER A 243 7.36 -6.86 -0.10
N ASP A 244 7.85 -5.88 0.66
CA ASP A 244 8.49 -6.08 1.96
C ASP A 244 7.58 -5.64 3.12
N SER A 245 6.29 -5.44 2.86
CA SER A 245 5.30 -5.03 3.86
C SER A 245 4.87 -6.12 4.81
N GLN A 246 5.07 -7.38 4.40
CA GLN A 246 4.56 -8.59 5.05
C GLN A 246 3.04 -8.74 4.98
N HIS A 247 2.31 -7.98 4.17
CA HIS A 247 0.87 -8.21 3.93
C HIS A 247 0.58 -9.65 3.45
N PRO A 248 -0.53 -10.29 3.84
CA PRO A 248 -0.91 -11.59 3.28
C PRO A 248 -1.57 -11.41 1.89
N GLY A 249 -1.11 -12.11 0.85
CA GLY A 249 -1.93 -12.38 -0.33
C GLY A 249 -2.19 -11.27 -1.37
N MET A 250 -1.33 -10.26 -1.53
CA MET A 250 -1.35 -9.35 -2.69
C MET A 250 -0.84 -10.06 -3.98
N GLY A 251 -1.64 -10.98 -4.52
CA GLY A 251 -1.47 -11.51 -5.88
C GLY A 251 -0.49 -12.69 -6.08
N GLY A 252 -0.01 -13.35 -5.02
CA GLY A 252 0.79 -14.57 -5.16
C GLY A 252 1.53 -15.01 -3.89
N GLU A 253 2.41 -16.00 -4.04
CA GLU A 253 3.35 -16.47 -3.00
C GLU A 253 4.37 -15.37 -2.69
N MET A 254 4.00 -14.42 -1.83
CA MET A 254 4.93 -13.39 -1.35
C MET A 254 5.85 -13.97 -0.29
N ASP A 255 7.15 -13.72 -0.42
CA ASP A 255 8.15 -14.14 0.56
C ASP A 255 8.20 -13.14 1.72
N PHE A 256 7.51 -13.48 2.80
CA PHE A 256 7.49 -12.75 4.05
C PHE A 256 8.89 -12.37 4.59
N ARG A 257 9.95 -13.12 4.23
CA ARG A 257 11.34 -12.83 4.62
C ARG A 257 11.86 -11.50 4.06
N ALA A 258 11.21 -10.95 3.03
CA ALA A 258 11.51 -9.61 2.52
C ALA A 258 11.32 -8.52 3.60
N GLY A 259 10.29 -8.62 4.42
CA GLY A 259 10.07 -7.69 5.54
C GLY A 259 11.08 -7.85 6.68
N GLU A 260 11.48 -9.08 7.00
CA GLU A 260 12.60 -9.34 7.94
C GLU A 260 13.90 -8.68 7.43
N ARG A 261 14.13 -8.74 6.11
CA ARG A 261 15.26 -8.08 5.48
C ARG A 261 15.14 -6.55 5.53
N LEU A 262 13.97 -5.97 5.34
CA LEU A 262 13.74 -4.53 5.50
C LEU A 262 14.09 -4.07 6.93
N ILE A 263 13.59 -4.79 7.94
CA ILE A 263 13.92 -4.56 9.35
C ILE A 263 15.44 -4.62 9.55
N TRP A 264 16.07 -5.68 9.05
CA TRP A 264 17.51 -5.88 9.16
C TRP A 264 18.31 -4.75 8.50
N ARG A 265 17.91 -4.27 7.32
CA ARG A 265 18.60 -3.18 6.61
C ARG A 265 18.56 -1.87 7.39
N ILE A 266 17.39 -1.50 7.92
CA ILE A 266 17.23 -0.26 8.70
C ILE A 266 18.03 -0.35 10.00
N TYR A 267 17.91 -1.47 10.71
CA TYR A 267 18.69 -1.74 11.92
C TYR A 267 20.20 -1.69 11.67
N SER A 268 20.67 -2.39 10.63
CA SER A 268 22.08 -2.48 10.28
C SER A 268 22.66 -1.13 9.88
N ALA A 269 21.89 -0.30 9.17
CA ALA A 269 22.29 1.07 8.84
C ALA A 269 22.47 1.93 10.10
N LEU A 270 21.54 1.84 11.07
CA LEU A 270 21.69 2.54 12.36
C LEU A 270 22.89 2.02 13.14
N ARG A 271 23.04 0.70 13.26
CA ARG A 271 24.18 0.08 13.95
C ARG A 271 25.52 0.49 13.35
N ALA A 272 25.62 0.57 12.02
CA ALA A 272 26.83 1.01 11.32
C ALA A 272 27.20 2.48 11.60
N ASN A 273 26.28 3.29 12.12
CA ASN A 273 26.54 4.65 12.58
C ASN A 273 26.17 4.83 14.08
N PRO A 274 27.04 4.42 15.02
CA PRO A 274 26.77 4.48 16.45
C PRO A 274 26.46 5.88 16.99
N GLU A 275 26.97 6.95 16.37
CA GLU A 275 26.65 8.33 16.76
C GLU A 275 25.18 8.64 16.50
N VAL A 276 24.67 8.26 15.32
CA VAL A 276 23.26 8.43 14.94
C VAL A 276 22.37 7.50 15.75
N ALA A 277 22.77 6.24 15.94
CA ALA A 277 22.02 5.28 16.76
C ALA A 277 21.78 5.80 18.19
N ARG A 278 22.78 6.43 18.82
CA ARG A 278 22.64 7.02 20.16
C ARG A 278 21.67 8.19 20.22
N LYS A 279 21.38 8.83 19.10
CA LYS A 279 20.40 9.92 18.99
C LYS A 279 19.04 9.42 18.49
N SER A 280 18.87 8.11 18.28
CA SER A 280 17.70 7.53 17.61
C SER A 280 16.90 6.57 18.49
N LEU A 281 15.60 6.57 18.29
CA LEU A 281 14.68 5.52 18.72
C LEU A 281 13.99 4.98 17.47
N LEU A 282 14.20 3.70 17.17
CA LEU A 282 13.51 2.98 16.10
C LEU A 282 12.34 2.19 16.70
N VAL A 283 11.15 2.38 16.14
CA VAL A 283 9.92 1.63 16.44
C VAL A 283 9.62 0.76 15.23
N ILE A 284 9.50 -0.55 15.45
CA ILE A 284 8.96 -1.48 14.46
C ILE A 284 7.58 -1.88 14.96
N THR A 285 6.54 -1.61 14.19
CA THR A 285 5.16 -1.99 14.50
C THR A 285 4.40 -2.37 13.24
N TYR A 286 3.14 -2.77 13.39
CA TYR A 286 2.24 -3.15 12.30
C TYR A 286 0.96 -2.32 12.40
N ASP A 287 0.30 -2.07 11.27
CA ASP A 287 -0.94 -1.32 11.25
C ASP A 287 -2.12 -2.06 11.87
N GLU A 288 -2.34 -3.32 11.52
CA GLU A 288 -3.40 -4.16 12.06
C GLU A 288 -3.03 -5.64 12.04
N HIS A 289 -3.92 -6.51 12.54
CA HIS A 289 -3.61 -7.89 12.86
C HIS A 289 -3.77 -8.88 11.69
N GLY A 290 -4.33 -8.44 10.57
CA GLY A 290 -4.49 -9.22 9.33
C GLY A 290 -5.56 -10.30 9.39
N GLY A 291 -6.37 -10.32 10.45
CA GLY A 291 -7.28 -11.43 10.76
C GLY A 291 -6.58 -12.65 11.36
N PHE A 292 -5.30 -12.54 11.71
CA PHE A 292 -4.56 -13.60 12.41
C PHE A 292 -4.90 -13.65 13.89
N PHE A 293 -4.83 -14.84 14.47
CA PHE A 293 -5.17 -15.10 15.86
C PHE A 293 -4.36 -14.24 16.84
N ASP A 294 -5.04 -13.68 17.84
CA ASP A 294 -4.43 -13.16 19.07
C ASP A 294 -5.29 -13.49 20.28
N HIS A 295 -4.68 -14.01 21.34
CA HIS A 295 -5.37 -14.55 22.49
C HIS A 295 -5.82 -13.48 23.50
N VAL A 296 -5.28 -12.26 23.45
CA VAL A 296 -5.55 -11.22 24.46
C VAL A 296 -6.75 -10.38 24.03
N PRO A 297 -7.84 -10.34 24.83
CA PRO A 297 -8.96 -9.45 24.54
C PRO A 297 -8.54 -7.98 24.55
N PRO A 298 -8.89 -7.19 23.53
CA PRO A 298 -8.54 -5.78 23.48
C PRO A 298 -9.25 -4.94 24.56
N PRO A 299 -8.61 -3.85 25.05
CA PRO A 299 -9.24 -2.88 25.92
C PRO A 299 -10.49 -2.24 25.31
N GLN A 300 -11.44 -1.88 26.17
CA GLN A 300 -12.65 -1.14 25.79
C GLN A 300 -13.07 -0.19 26.92
N GLY A 301 -13.73 0.91 26.57
CA GLY A 301 -14.11 1.97 27.49
C GLY A 301 -14.25 3.34 26.80
N ASP A 302 -14.96 4.26 27.47
CA ASP A 302 -15.20 5.60 26.95
C ASP A 302 -13.90 6.41 26.75
N GLU A 303 -12.84 6.11 27.51
CA GLU A 303 -11.51 6.73 27.41
C GLU A 303 -10.85 6.53 26.04
N TRP A 304 -11.30 5.50 25.31
CA TRP A 304 -10.79 5.14 23.99
C TRP A 304 -11.55 5.84 22.86
N SER A 305 -12.73 6.40 23.14
CA SER A 305 -13.62 6.98 22.14
C SER A 305 -12.99 8.16 21.40
N VAL A 306 -13.30 8.27 20.11
CA VAL A 306 -12.91 9.40 19.28
C VAL A 306 -14.05 9.84 18.35
N GLU A 307 -14.16 11.15 18.14
CA GLU A 307 -15.10 11.72 17.18
C GLU A 307 -14.39 12.06 15.85
N PRO A 308 -15.09 12.00 14.70
CA PRO A 308 -16.47 11.54 14.58
C PRO A 308 -16.60 10.03 14.76
N ALA A 309 -17.64 9.56 15.45
CA ALA A 309 -17.99 8.14 15.48
C ALA A 309 -18.28 7.61 14.06
N TYR A 310 -17.93 6.36 13.78
CA TYR A 310 -18.37 5.67 12.57
C TYR A 310 -19.88 5.44 12.62
N ARG A 311 -20.52 5.56 11.45
CA ARG A 311 -21.92 5.22 11.24
C ARG A 311 -22.02 4.35 9.99
N SER A 312 -22.69 3.21 10.11
CA SER A 312 -22.98 2.38 8.95
C SER A 312 -23.82 3.16 7.92
N PRO A 313 -23.71 2.86 6.61
CA PRO A 313 -24.45 3.58 5.57
C PRO A 313 -25.97 3.59 5.76
N ASP A 314 -26.52 2.54 6.38
CA ASP A 314 -27.94 2.39 6.69
C ASP A 314 -28.34 3.01 8.05
N GLY A 315 -27.38 3.50 8.82
CA GLY A 315 -27.56 4.10 10.15
C GLY A 315 -27.91 3.11 11.26
N SER A 316 -27.89 1.80 10.99
CA SER A 316 -28.26 0.76 11.97
C SER A 316 -27.20 0.53 13.05
N TYR A 317 -25.94 0.88 12.75
CA TYR A 317 -24.80 0.66 13.62
C TYR A 317 -23.95 1.93 13.74
N SER A 318 -23.47 2.19 14.95
CA SER A 318 -22.51 3.25 15.23
C SER A 318 -21.38 2.74 16.11
N PHE A 319 -20.17 3.14 15.79
CA PHE A 319 -18.97 2.77 16.53
C PHE A 319 -18.19 4.03 16.93
N PRO A 320 -18.18 4.41 18.22
CA PRO A 320 -17.49 5.62 18.67
C PRO A 320 -16.01 5.38 18.99
N PHE A 321 -15.46 4.22 18.62
CA PHE A 321 -14.08 3.82 18.90
C PHE A 321 -13.78 3.56 20.38
N ASP A 322 -14.78 3.05 21.11
CA ASP A 322 -14.68 2.62 22.51
C ASP A 322 -14.14 1.19 22.70
N LEU A 323 -13.68 0.53 21.64
CA LEU A 323 -13.08 -0.80 21.65
C LEU A 323 -11.82 -0.78 20.76
N LEU A 324 -10.71 -1.34 21.24
CA LEU A 324 -9.48 -1.49 20.45
C LEU A 324 -9.55 -2.75 19.58
N GLY A 325 -8.69 -2.84 18.58
CA GLY A 325 -8.50 -4.09 17.86
C GLY A 325 -7.45 -5.00 18.50
N PRO A 326 -7.23 -6.20 17.95
CA PRO A 326 -6.24 -7.15 18.47
C PRO A 326 -4.83 -6.57 18.62
N ARG A 327 -3.98 -7.26 19.37
CA ARG A 327 -2.58 -6.83 19.50
C ARG A 327 -1.82 -6.97 18.20
N VAL A 328 -0.85 -6.08 18.00
CA VAL A 328 0.14 -6.12 16.92
C VAL A 328 1.54 -6.15 17.51
N PRO A 329 2.54 -6.70 16.81
CA PRO A 329 3.93 -6.66 17.27
C PRO A 329 4.40 -5.21 17.39
N ALA A 330 5.12 -4.89 18.47
CA ALA A 330 5.81 -3.62 18.62
C ALA A 330 7.16 -3.84 19.32
N VAL A 331 8.24 -3.42 18.67
CA VAL A 331 9.62 -3.52 19.19
C VAL A 331 10.28 -2.15 19.16
N LEU A 332 10.78 -1.71 20.31
CA LEU A 332 11.44 -0.42 20.50
C LEU A 332 12.95 -0.64 20.61
N ILE A 333 13.72 0.04 19.76
CA ILE A 333 15.16 -0.20 19.57
C ILE A 333 15.92 1.10 19.78
N SER A 334 16.79 1.10 20.78
CA SER A 334 17.74 2.17 21.03
C SER A 334 18.88 1.68 21.94
N PRO A 335 20.11 2.18 21.79
CA PRO A 335 21.21 1.92 22.73
C PRO A 335 20.88 2.21 24.21
N TRP A 336 19.83 3.00 24.48
CA TRP A 336 19.43 3.41 25.83
C TRP A 336 18.39 2.50 26.51
N ILE A 337 17.91 1.47 25.83
CA ILE A 337 16.94 0.50 26.36
C ILE A 337 17.72 -0.61 27.09
N GLU A 338 17.15 -1.37 28.03
CA GLU A 338 17.81 -2.54 28.62
C GLU A 338 17.55 -3.79 27.76
N ALA A 339 18.53 -4.70 27.63
CA ALA A 339 18.28 -5.93 26.89
C ALA A 339 17.25 -6.81 27.64
N GLY A 340 16.32 -7.41 26.90
CA GLY A 340 15.26 -8.25 27.46
C GLY A 340 14.14 -7.47 28.14
N THR A 341 13.94 -6.19 27.78
CA THR A 341 12.85 -5.39 28.33
C THR A 341 11.51 -5.88 27.78
N VAL A 342 10.56 -6.16 28.67
CA VAL A 342 9.16 -6.38 28.30
C VAL A 342 8.34 -5.24 28.88
N ASP A 343 7.67 -4.50 28.00
CA ASP A 343 6.79 -3.40 28.38
C ASP A 343 5.32 -3.80 28.22
N GLN A 344 4.62 -3.92 29.35
CA GLN A 344 3.21 -4.29 29.42
C GLN A 344 2.28 -3.08 29.47
N THR A 345 2.81 -1.88 29.22
CA THR A 345 2.00 -0.67 29.08
C THR A 345 1.03 -0.83 27.90
N VAL A 346 -0.23 -0.46 28.10
CA VAL A 346 -1.24 -0.50 27.03
C VAL A 346 -1.00 0.66 26.06
N TYR A 347 -0.74 0.32 24.80
CA TYR A 347 -0.59 1.27 23.70
C TYR A 347 -1.62 0.99 22.61
N ASP A 348 -1.96 2.05 21.88
CA ASP A 348 -2.50 1.95 20.52
C ASP A 348 -1.72 2.83 19.55
N HIS A 349 -2.10 2.89 18.27
CA HIS A 349 -1.38 3.71 17.29
C HIS A 349 -1.38 5.20 17.58
N ALA A 350 -2.35 5.71 18.35
CA ALA A 350 -2.32 7.08 18.84
C ALA A 350 -1.14 7.36 19.82
N SER A 351 -0.50 6.32 20.36
CA SER A 351 0.71 6.44 21.20
C SER A 351 1.90 7.01 20.42
N ILE A 352 1.91 6.85 19.10
CA ILE A 352 2.96 7.37 18.22
C ILE A 352 2.94 8.90 18.19
N PRO A 353 1.85 9.59 17.77
CA PRO A 353 1.82 11.05 17.76
C PRO A 353 1.97 11.63 19.18
N ALA A 354 1.45 10.96 20.21
CA ALA A 354 1.65 11.37 21.60
C ALA A 354 3.14 11.34 22.00
N THR A 355 3.85 10.26 21.67
CA THR A 355 5.29 10.14 21.96
C THR A 355 6.12 11.07 21.10
N VAL A 356 5.79 11.26 19.83
CA VAL A 356 6.45 12.27 18.95
C VAL A 356 6.36 13.65 19.59
N ARG A 357 5.19 14.06 20.08
CA ARG A 357 5.05 15.36 20.73
C ARG A 357 5.90 15.49 21.98
N LYS A 358 5.86 14.47 22.84
CA LYS A 358 6.59 14.48 24.11
C LYS A 358 8.11 14.44 23.90
N LEU A 359 8.59 13.45 23.15
CA LEU A 359 10.00 13.17 22.97
C LEU A 359 10.72 14.27 22.15
N LEU A 360 10.04 14.85 21.16
CA LEU A 360 10.62 15.89 20.30
C LEU A 360 10.26 17.32 20.73
N HIS A 361 9.66 17.48 21.92
CA HIS A 361 9.27 18.77 22.50
C HIS A 361 8.45 19.62 21.53
N VAL A 362 7.40 19.03 20.95
CA VAL A 362 6.47 19.71 20.05
C VAL A 362 5.44 20.46 20.90
N ASP A 363 5.56 21.78 20.97
CA ASP A 363 4.61 22.65 21.68
C ASP A 363 3.31 22.79 20.88
N ALA A 364 2.48 21.75 20.94
CA ALA A 364 1.17 21.68 20.31
C ALA A 364 0.19 20.94 21.22
N GLN A 365 -1.09 21.33 21.16
CA GLN A 365 -2.15 20.56 21.80
C GLN A 365 -2.28 19.17 21.17
N PRO A 366 -2.78 18.16 21.92
CA PRO A 366 -3.15 16.88 21.35
C PRO A 366 -4.03 17.02 20.11
N LEU A 367 -3.83 16.14 19.13
CA LEU A 367 -4.60 16.07 17.89
C LEU A 367 -6.05 15.70 18.18
N THR A 368 -6.26 14.78 19.13
CA THR A 368 -7.58 14.29 19.56
C THR A 368 -7.59 13.99 21.07
N HIS A 369 -8.77 13.70 21.63
CA HIS A 369 -8.88 13.20 23.00
C HIS A 369 -8.11 11.89 23.19
N ARG A 370 -8.27 10.93 22.26
CA ARG A 370 -7.57 9.65 22.26
C ARG A 370 -6.06 9.79 22.40
N ASP A 371 -5.49 10.66 21.58
CA ASP A 371 -4.07 10.98 21.55
C ASP A 371 -3.60 11.80 22.79
N SER A 372 -4.52 12.40 23.56
CA SER A 372 -4.19 13.04 24.86
C SER A 372 -4.14 12.06 26.04
N MET A 373 -4.81 10.92 25.93
CA MET A 373 -5.02 9.95 27.02
C MET A 373 -4.14 8.72 26.90
N THR A 374 -3.68 8.41 25.68
CA THR A 374 -2.84 7.24 25.42
C THR A 374 -1.46 7.38 26.08
N ASN A 375 -0.82 6.24 26.35
CA ASN A 375 0.51 6.22 26.96
C ASN A 375 1.58 6.61 25.92
N THR A 376 2.68 7.18 26.39
CA THR A 376 3.88 7.38 25.59
C THR A 376 4.91 6.30 25.95
N PHE A 377 5.87 6.03 25.06
CA PHE A 377 6.79 4.88 25.20
C PHE A 377 8.25 5.24 25.45
N GLU A 378 8.60 6.50 25.72
CA GLU A 378 9.98 6.90 26.02
C GLU A 378 10.52 6.42 27.38
N GLN A 379 9.65 5.93 28.28
CA GLN A 379 10.03 5.43 29.60
C GLN A 379 10.91 4.18 29.54
N VAL A 380 10.94 3.44 28.42
CA VAL A 380 11.85 2.30 28.25
C VAL A 380 13.32 2.71 28.09
N LEU A 381 13.59 4.01 27.87
CA LEU A 381 14.93 4.59 27.74
C LEU A 381 15.59 4.80 29.11
N VAL A 382 15.74 3.71 29.87
CA VAL A 382 16.12 3.74 31.29
C VAL A 382 17.63 3.83 31.53
N ARG A 383 18.46 3.52 30.51
CA ARG A 383 19.90 3.40 30.73
C ARG A 383 20.60 4.74 30.88
N THR A 384 21.59 4.77 31.76
CA THR A 384 22.49 5.92 31.93
C THR A 384 23.66 5.91 30.96
N THR A 385 24.02 4.74 30.41
CA THR A 385 25.08 4.54 29.42
C THR A 385 24.55 3.78 28.20
N PRO A 386 24.89 4.21 26.97
CA PRO A 386 24.40 3.56 25.76
C PRO A 386 25.11 2.21 25.58
N ARG A 387 24.36 1.20 25.15
CA ARG A 387 24.90 -0.12 24.81
C ARG A 387 25.43 -0.15 23.39
N GLU A 388 26.35 -1.07 23.15
CA GLU A 388 26.63 -1.51 21.79
C GLU A 388 25.41 -2.30 21.27
N MET A 389 25.01 -2.04 20.03
CA MET A 389 23.90 -2.74 19.39
C MET A 389 24.42 -4.06 18.78
N PRO A 390 23.79 -5.21 19.05
CA PRO A 390 24.27 -6.52 18.61
C PRO A 390 24.30 -6.64 17.08
N GLU A 391 25.23 -7.44 16.56
CA GLU A 391 25.24 -7.78 15.14
C GLU A 391 24.15 -8.80 14.83
N LEU A 392 23.48 -8.65 13.69
CA LEU A 392 22.47 -9.59 13.20
C LEU A 392 22.89 -10.09 11.82
N GLU A 393 22.72 -11.39 11.58
CA GLU A 393 22.92 -11.99 10.26
C GLU A 393 21.82 -11.50 9.30
N GLU A 394 22.18 -11.24 8.03
CA GLU A 394 21.18 -10.92 7.01
C GLU A 394 20.27 -12.14 6.84
N PRO A 395 18.94 -11.98 6.96
CA PRO A 395 18.02 -13.09 6.75
C PRO A 395 18.11 -13.55 5.29
N PHE A 396 18.11 -14.87 5.08
CA PHE A 396 18.11 -15.44 3.73
C PHE A 396 16.84 -15.03 2.99
N VAL A 397 17.02 -14.40 1.83
CA VAL A 397 15.98 -14.14 0.83
C VAL A 397 16.45 -14.81 -0.47
N ASP A 398 15.53 -15.48 -1.18
CA ASP A 398 15.85 -16.17 -2.43
C ASP A 398 16.60 -15.23 -3.41
N GLU A 399 17.70 -15.70 -4.02
CA GLU A 399 18.53 -14.92 -4.96
C GLU A 399 17.73 -14.39 -6.16
N ALA A 400 16.70 -15.13 -6.62
CA ALA A 400 15.84 -14.67 -7.71
C ALA A 400 14.97 -13.48 -7.26
N ALA A 401 14.46 -13.50 -6.03
CA ALA A 401 13.76 -12.36 -5.43
C ALA A 401 14.72 -11.20 -5.16
N ARG A 402 15.97 -11.49 -4.77
CA ARG A 402 17.03 -10.49 -4.55
C ARG A 402 17.37 -9.71 -5.82
N HIS A 403 17.50 -10.38 -6.97
CA HIS A 403 17.84 -9.72 -8.24
C HIS A 403 16.71 -8.80 -8.73
N LEU A 404 15.47 -9.23 -8.58
CA LEU A 404 14.28 -8.43 -8.89
C LEU A 404 14.15 -7.19 -7.96
N MET A 405 14.54 -7.31 -6.68
CA MET A 405 14.57 -6.19 -5.72
C MET A 405 15.70 -5.17 -6.01
N GLU A 406 16.70 -5.54 -6.79
CA GLU A 406 17.89 -4.72 -7.09
C GLU A 406 17.80 -4.05 -8.48
N GLU A 407 16.73 -4.28 -9.27
CA GLU A 407 16.54 -3.63 -10.57
C GLU A 407 16.26 -2.11 -10.45
N PRO A 408 16.68 -1.29 -11.45
CA PRO A 408 16.51 0.16 -11.41
C PRO A 408 15.04 0.56 -11.37
N ASP A 409 14.66 1.24 -10.30
CA ASP A 409 13.31 1.72 -10.08
C ASP A 409 12.92 2.81 -11.10
N LEU A 410 11.94 2.52 -11.98
CA LEU A 410 11.36 3.48 -12.94
C LEU A 410 10.28 4.39 -12.32
N ARG A 411 9.85 4.14 -11.06
CA ARG A 411 8.82 4.90 -10.31
C ARG A 411 9.14 6.39 -10.06
N PRO A 412 10.40 6.88 -10.01
CA PRO A 412 10.71 8.32 -10.03
C PRO A 412 10.12 9.06 -11.24
N SER A 413 9.93 8.38 -12.37
CA SER A 413 9.28 8.94 -13.56
C SER A 413 7.77 9.16 -13.35
N LEU A 414 7.13 8.30 -12.54
CA LEU A 414 5.72 8.43 -12.17
C LEU A 414 5.49 9.61 -11.21
N MET A 415 6.47 9.87 -10.32
CA MET A 415 6.49 11.07 -9.47
C MET A 415 6.54 12.37 -10.26
N ALA A 416 7.33 12.42 -11.34
CA ALA A 416 7.37 13.59 -12.22
C ALA A 416 6.01 13.84 -12.90
N ILE A 417 5.33 12.76 -13.31
CA ILE A 417 4.01 12.83 -13.97
C ILE A 417 2.91 13.27 -12.99
N LEU A 418 2.84 12.66 -11.80
CA LEU A 418 1.84 13.00 -10.78
C LEU A 418 2.06 14.39 -10.18
N THR A 419 3.31 14.80 -9.98
CA THR A 419 3.65 16.17 -9.57
C THR A 419 3.12 17.19 -10.58
N SER A 420 3.25 16.90 -11.88
CA SER A 420 2.75 17.75 -12.96
C SER A 420 1.21 17.83 -13.00
N LEU A 421 0.52 16.73 -12.70
CA LEU A 421 -0.94 16.66 -12.59
C LEU A 421 -1.47 17.46 -11.39
N ILE A 422 -0.84 17.32 -10.22
CA ILE A 422 -1.16 18.10 -9.01
C ILE A 422 -0.92 19.60 -9.26
N TRP A 423 0.14 19.93 -10.00
CA TRP A 423 0.44 21.31 -10.41
C TRP A 423 -0.64 21.96 -11.28
N THR A 424 -1.34 21.15 -12.08
CA THR A 424 -2.38 21.61 -13.01
C THR A 424 -3.70 21.93 -12.27
N GLU A 425 -4.02 21.20 -11.20
CA GLU A 425 -5.21 21.40 -10.35
C GLU A 425 -5.08 22.59 -9.39
N LEU A 426 -3.88 22.88 -8.87
CA LEU A 426 -3.65 23.90 -7.83
C LEU A 426 -3.65 25.37 -8.33
N ARG A 427 -3.82 25.62 -9.63
CA ARG A 427 -3.83 26.97 -10.24
C ARG A 427 -5.22 27.60 -10.40
N LEU A 428 -6.21 27.22 -9.60
CA LEU A 428 -7.50 27.92 -9.59
C LEU A 428 -7.93 28.29 -8.16
N PRO A 429 -7.72 29.53 -7.71
CA PRO A 429 -8.47 30.02 -6.57
C PRO A 429 -9.92 30.29 -7.02
N PRO A 430 -10.93 29.86 -6.24
CA PRO A 430 -12.32 30.16 -6.57
C PRO A 430 -12.61 31.63 -6.28
N GLY A 431 -12.97 32.41 -7.31
CA GLY A 431 -13.77 33.62 -7.11
C GLY A 431 -13.15 35.00 -7.37
N ARG A 432 -12.07 35.16 -8.16
CA ARG A 432 -11.75 36.50 -8.73
C ARG A 432 -12.04 36.55 -10.24
N PRO A 433 -12.65 37.65 -10.75
CA PRO A 433 -12.76 37.86 -12.19
C PRO A 433 -11.34 38.04 -12.79
N ARG A 434 -11.09 37.38 -13.92
CA ARG A 434 -9.81 37.41 -14.64
C ARG A 434 -9.47 38.86 -15.06
N PRO A 435 -8.22 39.33 -14.90
CA PRO A 435 -7.75 40.50 -15.66
C PRO A 435 -7.70 40.16 -17.15
N GLY A 436 -7.90 41.17 -18.00
CA GLY A 436 -7.85 41.04 -19.45
C GLY A 436 -6.45 40.70 -20.01
N PRO A 437 -6.34 40.45 -21.32
CA PRO A 437 -5.26 39.64 -21.93
C PRO A 437 -3.85 40.24 -21.97
N GLU A 438 -3.54 41.35 -21.28
CA GLU A 438 -2.34 42.14 -21.60
C GLU A 438 -1.25 42.25 -20.51
N GLU A 439 -1.36 41.58 -19.36
CA GLU A 439 -0.25 41.58 -18.38
C GLU A 439 0.39 40.20 -18.24
N ALA A 440 1.33 39.95 -19.15
CA ALA A 440 2.25 38.82 -19.10
C ALA A 440 3.28 39.01 -17.97
N PHE A 441 3.34 38.05 -17.03
CA PHE A 441 4.56 37.81 -16.26
C PHE A 441 5.29 36.62 -16.90
N GLN A 442 6.40 36.94 -17.58
CA GLN A 442 7.37 35.98 -18.09
C GLN A 442 8.20 35.41 -16.94
N ILE A 443 8.20 34.08 -16.79
CA ILE A 443 9.33 33.34 -16.22
C ILE A 443 9.70 32.28 -17.26
N SER A 444 10.89 32.44 -17.84
CA SER A 444 11.47 31.56 -18.86
C SER A 444 12.43 30.60 -18.19
N VAL A 445 12.03 29.34 -18.05
CA VAL A 445 12.99 28.22 -18.10
C VAL A 445 12.44 27.27 -19.16
N PRO A 446 13.14 27.06 -20.30
CA PRO A 446 12.67 26.17 -21.34
C PRO A 446 12.61 24.72 -20.82
N PRO A 447 11.58 23.93 -21.16
CA PRO A 447 11.46 22.51 -20.79
C PRO A 447 12.68 21.65 -21.16
N HIS A 448 13.42 22.08 -22.19
CA HIS A 448 14.46 21.31 -22.83
C HIS A 448 15.81 21.30 -22.09
N GLU A 449 16.09 22.24 -21.17
CA GLU A 449 17.34 22.23 -20.40
C GLU A 449 17.34 21.12 -19.33
N VAL A 450 16.20 20.88 -18.68
CA VAL A 450 16.04 19.82 -17.68
C VAL A 450 16.08 18.43 -18.33
N GLU A 451 15.47 18.25 -19.50
CA GLU A 451 15.52 17.00 -20.26
C GLU A 451 16.94 16.67 -20.74
N ARG A 452 17.72 17.68 -21.14
CA ARG A 452 19.09 17.50 -21.63
C ARG A 452 20.06 17.15 -20.50
N ASP A 453 19.95 17.81 -19.35
CA ASP A 453 20.82 17.56 -18.19
C ASP A 453 20.58 16.16 -17.60
N ILE A 454 19.31 15.73 -17.55
CA ILE A 454 18.93 14.38 -17.15
C ILE A 454 19.53 13.36 -18.14
N LEU A 455 19.32 13.53 -19.45
CA LEU A 455 19.83 12.58 -20.45
C LEU A 455 21.37 12.48 -20.48
N VAL A 456 22.09 13.58 -20.24
CA VAL A 456 23.56 13.60 -20.13
C VAL A 456 24.04 12.81 -18.91
N GLU A 457 23.27 12.77 -17.83
CA GLU A 457 23.64 12.11 -16.57
C GLU A 457 23.36 10.60 -16.58
N ILE A 458 22.26 10.15 -17.20
CA ILE A 458 21.88 8.72 -17.28
C ILE A 458 22.42 7.99 -18.51
N ALA A 459 22.65 8.66 -19.65
CA ALA A 459 23.09 7.98 -20.88
C ALA A 459 24.34 7.08 -20.72
N PRO A 460 25.39 7.46 -19.97
CA PRO A 460 26.56 6.59 -19.75
C PRO A 460 26.26 5.34 -18.92
N GLN A 461 25.14 5.32 -18.19
CA GLN A 461 24.73 4.25 -17.26
C GLN A 461 23.76 3.25 -17.91
N LEU A 462 23.31 3.54 -19.15
CA LEU A 462 22.40 2.70 -19.91
C LEU A 462 23.16 1.63 -20.71
N SER A 463 22.47 0.53 -21.05
CA SER A 463 23.02 -0.51 -21.92
C SER A 463 23.30 0.02 -23.33
N PRO A 464 24.24 -0.58 -24.09
CA PRO A 464 24.54 -0.17 -25.47
C PRO A 464 23.32 -0.26 -26.42
N GLU A 465 22.32 -1.07 -26.09
CA GLU A 465 21.04 -1.15 -26.79
C GLU A 465 20.19 0.12 -26.54
N ALA A 466 20.06 0.52 -25.28
CA ALA A 466 19.29 1.69 -24.85
C ALA A 466 19.93 3.01 -25.29
N GLN A 467 21.27 3.08 -25.33
CA GLN A 467 22.01 4.21 -25.90
C GLN A 467 21.69 4.39 -27.39
N ARG A 468 21.60 3.29 -28.16
CA ARG A 468 21.26 3.32 -29.59
C ARG A 468 19.81 3.75 -29.86
N VAL A 469 18.88 3.34 -29.00
CA VAL A 469 17.48 3.79 -29.06
C VAL A 469 17.35 5.29 -28.75
N LEU A 470 18.10 5.79 -27.76
CA LEU A 470 18.16 7.22 -27.44
C LEU A 470 18.76 8.09 -28.55
N GLU A 471 19.81 7.60 -29.21
CA GLU A 471 20.40 8.27 -30.37
C GLU A 471 19.46 8.29 -31.59
N GLN A 472 18.61 7.25 -31.75
CA GLN A 472 17.55 7.23 -32.77
C GLN A 472 16.40 8.20 -32.44
N ASP A 473 15.96 8.29 -31.18
CA ASP A 473 14.91 9.20 -30.72
C ASP A 473 15.31 10.69 -30.82
N ALA A 474 16.60 11.02 -30.63
CA ALA A 474 17.11 12.38 -30.80
C ALA A 474 17.04 12.86 -32.27
N ALA A 475 17.15 11.93 -33.22
CA ALA A 475 17.03 12.22 -34.66
C ALA A 475 15.56 12.42 -35.08
N GLU A 476 14.61 11.72 -34.47
CA GLU A 476 13.18 11.87 -34.74
C GLU A 476 12.61 13.17 -34.13
N ASN A 477 13.10 13.59 -32.96
CA ASN A 477 12.68 14.84 -32.32
C ASN A 477 13.16 16.11 -33.05
N ALA A 478 14.26 16.06 -33.80
CA ALA A 478 14.69 17.17 -34.66
C ALA A 478 13.74 17.40 -35.86
N ILE A 479 13.06 16.35 -36.31
CA ILE A 479 12.07 16.41 -37.39
C ILE A 479 10.72 16.94 -36.85
N GLN A 480 10.37 16.59 -35.62
CA GLN A 480 9.17 17.09 -34.93
C GLN A 480 9.26 18.60 -34.60
N SER A 481 10.46 19.10 -34.27
CA SER A 481 10.70 20.52 -33.95
C SER A 481 10.61 21.44 -35.19
N ALA A 482 10.66 20.89 -36.40
CA ALA A 482 10.34 21.64 -37.63
C ALA A 482 8.83 21.84 -37.85
N ALA A 483 7.97 21.18 -37.05
CA ALA A 483 6.51 21.19 -37.21
C ALA A 483 5.76 22.00 -36.13
N GLU A 484 6.45 22.78 -35.30
CA GLU A 484 5.84 23.52 -34.18
C GLU A 484 5.27 24.88 -34.60
N GLY A 485 3.94 24.95 -34.69
CA GLY A 485 3.18 26.20 -34.83
C GLY A 485 1.83 26.25 -34.11
N LEU A 486 1.44 25.23 -33.34
CA LEU A 486 0.16 25.20 -32.63
C LEU A 486 0.29 24.49 -31.27
N LEU A 487 -0.07 25.21 -30.20
CA LEU A 487 -0.26 24.73 -28.83
C LEU A 487 -1.14 23.46 -28.83
N PRO A 488 -0.69 22.31 -28.29
CA PRO A 488 -1.55 21.13 -28.18
C PRO A 488 -2.62 21.30 -27.09
N ASP A 489 -3.88 21.06 -27.46
CA ASP A 489 -5.04 20.98 -26.58
C ASP A 489 -4.81 19.92 -25.47
N VAL A 490 -5.33 20.18 -24.26
CA VAL A 490 -5.21 19.36 -23.04
C VAL A 490 -5.60 17.89 -23.28
N ARG A 491 -6.47 17.62 -24.28
CA ARG A 491 -6.81 16.26 -24.72
C ARG A 491 -5.63 15.47 -25.27
N SER A 492 -4.70 16.12 -25.99
CA SER A 492 -3.51 15.47 -26.54
C SER A 492 -2.51 15.10 -25.44
N ILE A 493 -2.38 15.95 -24.42
CA ILE A 493 -1.57 15.66 -23.23
C ILE A 493 -2.18 14.51 -22.43
N ALA A 494 -3.51 14.49 -22.24
CA ALA A 494 -4.20 13.40 -21.56
C ALA A 494 -4.10 12.06 -22.32
N SER A 495 -4.16 12.06 -23.65
CA SER A 495 -3.95 10.87 -24.47
C SER A 495 -2.50 10.38 -24.42
N LEU A 496 -1.52 11.29 -24.42
CA LEU A 496 -0.11 10.93 -24.32
C LEU A 496 0.23 10.34 -22.94
N LEU A 497 -0.33 10.91 -21.87
CA LEU A 497 -0.16 10.41 -20.50
C LEU A 497 -0.85 9.07 -20.27
N ARG A 498 -2.06 8.89 -20.84
CA ARG A 498 -2.74 7.60 -20.86
C ARG A 498 -1.91 6.54 -21.59
N HIS A 499 -1.39 6.87 -22.77
CA HIS A 499 -0.57 5.94 -23.55
C HIS A 499 0.76 5.59 -22.86
N LYS A 500 1.40 6.54 -22.17
CA LYS A 500 2.60 6.29 -21.34
C LYS A 500 2.28 5.45 -20.10
N ALA A 501 1.12 5.65 -19.47
CA ALA A 501 0.67 4.86 -18.31
C ALA A 501 0.27 3.44 -18.72
N GLU A 502 -0.42 3.27 -19.86
CA GLU A 502 -0.79 1.97 -20.44
C GLU A 502 0.47 1.16 -20.80
N ARG A 503 1.47 1.78 -21.43
CA ARG A 503 2.77 1.14 -21.72
C ARG A 503 3.60 0.81 -20.47
N LEU A 504 3.42 1.53 -19.36
CA LEU A 504 4.05 1.19 -18.08
C LEU A 504 3.29 0.06 -17.37
N ALA A 505 1.97 0.04 -17.48
CA ALA A 505 1.08 -0.95 -16.86
C ALA A 505 1.18 -2.32 -17.53
N GLU A 506 1.44 -2.38 -18.84
CA GLU A 506 1.71 -3.62 -19.59
C GLU A 506 2.97 -4.37 -19.11
N ASN A 507 3.87 -3.72 -18.37
CA ASN A 507 5.06 -4.34 -17.80
C ASN A 507 4.93 -4.76 -16.32
N LEU A 508 3.83 -4.42 -15.64
CA LEU A 508 3.74 -4.51 -14.17
C LEU A 508 2.45 -5.11 -13.59
N GLU A 509 1.56 -5.70 -14.40
CA GLU A 509 0.29 -6.32 -13.93
C GLU A 509 -0.60 -5.42 -13.02
N LEU A 510 -0.56 -4.08 -13.20
CA LEU A 510 -1.24 -3.08 -12.35
C LEU A 510 -2.41 -2.35 -13.04
N VAL A 511 -3.09 -3.01 -13.99
CA VAL A 511 -4.02 -2.37 -14.94
C VAL A 511 -5.28 -1.77 -14.27
N ASP A 512 -5.80 -2.38 -13.21
CA ASP A 512 -7.13 -2.02 -12.70
C ASP A 512 -7.12 -0.85 -11.70
N ASP A 513 -6.14 -0.76 -10.81
CA ASP A 513 -6.14 0.26 -9.73
C ASP A 513 -5.74 1.66 -10.22
N LEU A 514 -4.79 1.73 -11.15
CA LEU A 514 -4.31 3.01 -11.68
C LEU A 514 -5.32 3.63 -12.67
N ALA A 515 -5.97 2.79 -13.47
CA ALA A 515 -7.04 3.22 -14.37
C ALA A 515 -8.28 3.67 -13.60
N HIS A 516 -8.63 2.97 -12.51
CA HIS A 516 -9.75 3.34 -11.64
C HIS A 516 -9.52 4.69 -10.93
N PHE A 517 -8.31 4.93 -10.42
CA PHE A 517 -7.95 6.21 -9.79
C PHE A 517 -8.01 7.39 -10.77
N VAL A 518 -7.52 7.19 -12.00
CA VAL A 518 -7.59 8.20 -13.08
C VAL A 518 -9.05 8.45 -13.51
N ASP A 519 -9.88 7.41 -13.60
CA ASP A 519 -11.30 7.55 -13.95
C ASP A 519 -12.09 8.29 -12.84
N LEU A 520 -11.81 8.00 -11.57
CA LEU A 520 -12.45 8.67 -10.42
C LEU A 520 -12.10 10.17 -10.37
N ALA A 521 -10.83 10.51 -10.66
CA ALA A 521 -10.37 11.89 -10.75
C ALA A 521 -11.04 12.64 -11.92
N LEU A 522 -11.20 11.98 -13.08
CA LEU A 522 -11.87 12.54 -14.25
C LEU A 522 -13.39 12.69 -14.04
N ARG A 523 -14.06 11.75 -13.37
CA ARG A 523 -15.51 11.85 -13.08
C ARG A 523 -15.83 13.03 -12.17
N ARG A 524 -15.06 13.24 -11.10
CA ARG A 524 -15.19 14.43 -10.24
C ARG A 524 -14.94 15.74 -10.99
N TYR A 525 -14.03 15.73 -11.98
CA TYR A 525 -13.75 16.89 -12.83
C TYR A 525 -14.95 17.30 -13.71
N TYR A 526 -15.77 16.33 -14.16
CA TYR A 526 -16.92 16.59 -15.05
C TYR A 526 -18.27 16.76 -14.32
N GLU A 527 -18.50 16.07 -13.20
CA GLU A 527 -19.75 16.17 -12.43
C GLU A 527 -19.99 17.58 -11.84
N GLY A 528 -18.91 18.32 -11.55
CA GLY A 528 -19.01 19.72 -11.13
C GLY A 528 -19.39 20.71 -12.23
N ARG A 529 -19.54 20.28 -13.49
CA ARG A 529 -19.67 21.19 -14.66
C ARG A 529 -20.90 20.97 -15.56
N GLY A 530 -21.80 20.04 -15.24
CA GLY A 530 -23.16 19.99 -15.81
C GLY A 530 -23.27 19.86 -17.35
N VAL A 531 -22.51 18.98 -18.01
CA VAL A 531 -22.57 18.78 -19.47
C VAL A 531 -23.28 17.46 -19.84
N VAL A 532 -24.28 17.52 -20.73
CA VAL A 532 -24.99 16.37 -21.35
C VAL A 532 -24.74 16.37 -22.87
N LEU A 533 -24.48 15.21 -23.51
CA LEU A 533 -24.23 15.09 -24.96
C LEU A 533 -25.09 13.99 -25.64
N ARG A 534 -25.58 14.23 -26.88
CA ARG A 534 -26.30 13.29 -27.77
C ARG A 534 -25.70 13.33 -29.20
N THR A 535 -25.88 12.27 -30.02
CA THR A 535 -25.35 12.14 -31.41
C THR A 535 -26.36 11.56 -32.43
N ALA A 536 -26.07 11.71 -33.75
CA ALA A 536 -26.92 11.41 -34.93
C ALA A 536 -26.27 10.41 -35.93
N ALA A 537 -27.10 9.80 -36.81
CA ALA A 537 -27.03 8.42 -37.39
C ALA A 537 -26.38 8.16 -38.79
N GLY A 538 -26.06 6.88 -39.11
CA GLY A 538 -26.57 6.11 -40.30
C GLY A 538 -25.64 5.45 -41.37
N ALA A 539 -25.77 4.11 -41.61
CA ALA A 539 -25.79 3.33 -42.92
C ALA A 539 -24.97 1.99 -43.04
N SER A 540 -25.42 1.01 -43.88
CA SER A 540 -25.07 -0.45 -43.94
C SER A 540 -24.57 -1.05 -45.29
N LEU A 541 -23.93 -2.27 -45.32
CA LEU A 541 -24.17 -3.49 -46.21
C LEU A 541 -22.97 -4.47 -46.52
N GLU A 542 -23.27 -5.80 -46.46
CA GLU A 542 -22.87 -7.07 -47.20
C GLU A 542 -21.43 -7.69 -47.42
N ARG A 543 -21.37 -9.05 -47.62
CA ARG A 543 -20.28 -10.06 -47.37
C ARG A 543 -19.75 -10.87 -48.61
N PRO A 544 -18.51 -11.44 -48.57
CA PRO A 544 -18.10 -12.64 -49.35
C PRO A 544 -17.41 -13.81 -48.56
N ASP A 545 -16.93 -14.84 -49.29
CA ASP A 545 -16.89 -16.32 -49.09
C ASP A 545 -15.62 -16.99 -48.43
N SER A 546 -15.82 -18.26 -48.04
CA SER A 546 -15.13 -19.24 -47.17
C SER A 546 -13.68 -19.65 -47.47
N ASP A 547 -13.22 -19.62 -48.72
CA ASP A 547 -11.89 -20.15 -49.08
C ASP A 547 -10.74 -19.24 -48.59
N ALA A 548 -11.02 -17.93 -48.47
CA ALA A 548 -10.08 -16.96 -47.90
C ALA A 548 -9.83 -17.16 -46.40
N LEU A 549 -10.82 -17.70 -45.69
CA LEU A 549 -10.74 -17.96 -44.24
C LEU A 549 -9.82 -19.14 -43.92
N ARG A 550 -9.76 -20.15 -44.80
CA ARG A 550 -8.86 -21.30 -44.61
C ARG A 550 -7.39 -20.93 -44.81
N ALA A 551 -7.08 -20.13 -45.83
CA ALA A 551 -5.71 -19.70 -46.09
C ALA A 551 -5.12 -18.82 -44.96
N ALA A 552 -5.95 -17.97 -44.34
CA ALA A 552 -5.52 -17.08 -43.25
C ALA A 552 -5.28 -17.79 -41.91
N LEU A 553 -5.88 -18.97 -41.70
CA LEU A 553 -5.65 -19.77 -40.50
C LEU A 553 -4.37 -20.59 -40.62
N ASP A 554 -4.06 -21.14 -41.80
CA ASP A 554 -2.85 -21.92 -42.02
C ASP A 554 -1.57 -21.05 -41.90
N GLU A 555 -1.64 -19.76 -42.23
CA GLU A 555 -0.52 -18.82 -42.09
C GLU A 555 -0.24 -18.40 -40.63
N LEU A 556 -1.26 -18.49 -39.74
CA LEU A 556 -1.16 -18.08 -38.34
C LEU A 556 -0.40 -19.09 -37.47
N PHE A 557 -0.42 -20.38 -37.83
CA PHE A 557 0.14 -21.46 -37.01
C PHE A 557 1.64 -21.72 -37.22
N ASP A 558 2.27 -21.09 -38.23
CA ASP A 558 3.69 -21.32 -38.58
C ASP A 558 4.65 -20.18 -38.17
N HIS A 559 4.23 -19.29 -37.25
CA HIS A 559 5.05 -18.16 -36.79
C HIS A 559 6.21 -18.56 -35.83
N ARG A 560 7.35 -17.86 -35.97
CA ARG A 560 8.64 -18.15 -35.32
C ARG A 560 8.91 -17.49 -33.96
N GLU A 561 7.93 -16.83 -33.32
CA GLU A 561 8.14 -16.18 -32.02
C GLU A 561 7.68 -17.03 -30.81
N PRO A 562 8.55 -17.24 -29.79
CA PRO A 562 8.25 -18.06 -28.62
C PRO A 562 7.12 -17.52 -27.72
N ALA A 563 6.99 -16.19 -27.59
CA ALA A 563 6.01 -15.56 -26.71
C ALA A 563 4.56 -15.76 -27.20
N ALA A 564 4.34 -15.68 -28.52
CA ALA A 564 3.05 -15.97 -29.14
C ALA A 564 2.68 -17.46 -28.98
N ARG A 565 3.65 -18.38 -29.00
CA ARG A 565 3.42 -19.81 -28.74
C ARG A 565 3.03 -20.09 -27.29
N LEU A 566 3.62 -19.40 -26.31
CA LEU A 566 3.29 -19.53 -24.89
C LEU A 566 1.89 -18.98 -24.59
N TRP A 567 1.56 -17.80 -25.11
CA TRP A 567 0.22 -17.22 -24.94
C TRP A 567 -0.86 -18.09 -25.59
N LEU A 568 -0.61 -18.61 -26.81
CA LEU A 568 -1.53 -19.52 -27.49
C LEU A 568 -1.61 -20.91 -26.85
N ALA A 569 -0.55 -21.39 -26.18
CA ALA A 569 -0.56 -22.64 -25.43
C ALA A 569 -1.42 -22.54 -24.15
N ASP A 570 -1.34 -21.42 -23.44
CA ASP A 570 -2.13 -21.16 -22.22
C ASP A 570 -3.62 -20.93 -22.49
N HIS A 571 -3.98 -20.50 -23.70
CA HIS A 571 -5.35 -20.08 -24.04
C HIS A 571 -6.02 -20.98 -25.10
N ARG A 572 -5.34 -22.08 -25.47
CA ARG A 572 -5.74 -23.08 -26.48
C ARG A 572 -7.16 -23.65 -26.32
N ASP A 573 -7.67 -23.71 -25.09
CA ASP A 573 -8.88 -24.44 -24.74
C ASP A 573 -10.05 -23.53 -24.30
N ARG A 574 -10.00 -22.23 -24.60
CA ARG A 574 -11.00 -21.22 -24.19
C ARG A 574 -11.74 -20.60 -25.39
N TRP A 575 -13.03 -20.27 -25.23
CA TRP A 575 -13.89 -19.64 -26.26
C TRP A 575 -14.29 -18.22 -25.87
N LEU A 576 -14.38 -17.31 -26.85
CA LEU A 576 -14.80 -15.92 -26.63
C LEU A 576 -16.26 -15.73 -27.08
N THR A 577 -17.16 -15.39 -26.13
CA THR A 577 -18.55 -15.01 -26.43
C THR A 577 -18.68 -13.50 -26.37
N VAL A 578 -19.35 -12.91 -27.36
CA VAL A 578 -19.61 -11.46 -27.41
C VAL A 578 -21.12 -11.24 -27.42
N TYR A 579 -21.62 -10.50 -26.44
CA TYR A 579 -23.03 -10.23 -26.23
C TYR A 579 -23.48 -9.00 -27.04
N GLY A 580 -24.79 -8.93 -27.34
CA GLY A 580 -25.37 -7.84 -28.15
C GLY A 580 -25.29 -6.44 -27.53
N ASP A 581 -24.84 -6.33 -26.28
CA ASP A 581 -24.59 -5.07 -25.57
C ASP A 581 -23.11 -4.67 -25.54
N GLY A 582 -22.26 -5.38 -26.28
CA GLY A 582 -20.84 -5.06 -26.44
C GLY A 582 -19.92 -5.63 -25.36
N ARG A 583 -20.43 -6.43 -24.41
CA ARG A 583 -19.59 -7.16 -23.47
C ARG A 583 -19.02 -8.42 -24.12
N ALA A 584 -17.78 -8.76 -23.80
CA ALA A 584 -17.15 -10.02 -24.22
C ALA A 584 -16.69 -10.83 -23.01
N THR A 585 -16.81 -12.15 -23.08
CA THR A 585 -16.44 -13.04 -21.99
C THR A 585 -15.72 -14.27 -22.54
N LEU A 586 -14.60 -14.61 -21.90
CA LEU A 586 -13.80 -15.78 -22.24
C LEU A 586 -14.25 -16.95 -21.37
N HIS A 587 -14.69 -18.04 -22.00
CA HIS A 587 -15.24 -19.22 -21.37
C HIS A 587 -14.27 -20.39 -21.47
N ASP A 588 -14.12 -21.14 -20.40
CA ASP A 588 -13.48 -22.46 -20.46
C ASP A 588 -14.44 -23.43 -21.17
N ARG A 589 -13.91 -24.47 -21.82
CA ARG A 589 -14.72 -25.47 -22.55
C ARG A 589 -15.74 -26.16 -21.64
N ASP A 590 -16.93 -25.58 -21.54
CA ASP A 590 -18.15 -26.27 -21.13
C ASP A 590 -19.07 -26.41 -22.36
N PRO A 591 -19.19 -27.61 -22.95
CA PRO A 591 -20.01 -27.85 -24.14
C PRO A 591 -21.51 -27.54 -23.94
N GLU A 592 -22.01 -27.51 -22.69
CA GLU A 592 -23.45 -27.32 -22.44
C GLU A 592 -23.88 -25.85 -22.41
N ALA A 593 -22.94 -24.90 -22.23
CA ALA A 593 -23.24 -23.47 -22.19
C ALA A 593 -23.64 -22.87 -23.56
N LEU A 594 -23.37 -23.59 -24.65
CA LEU A 594 -23.54 -23.09 -26.03
C LEU A 594 -24.92 -23.34 -26.65
N LEU A 595 -25.79 -24.13 -26.01
CA LEU A 595 -27.14 -24.40 -26.54
C LEU A 595 -28.18 -23.32 -26.18
N ALA A 596 -27.79 -22.27 -25.46
CA ALA A 596 -28.70 -21.22 -24.98
C ALA A 596 -28.59 -19.87 -25.70
N LEU A 597 -27.67 -19.70 -26.65
CA LEU A 597 -27.43 -18.41 -27.30
C LEU A 597 -27.91 -18.42 -28.76
N ASP A 598 -29.21 -18.21 -28.93
CA ASP A 598 -29.78 -17.74 -30.19
C ASP A 598 -29.35 -16.28 -30.44
N GLY A 599 -28.83 -15.98 -31.64
CA GLY A 599 -28.83 -14.60 -32.15
C GLY A 599 -27.48 -13.92 -32.44
N VAL A 600 -26.37 -14.64 -32.64
CA VAL A 600 -25.11 -13.98 -33.05
C VAL A 600 -24.96 -13.95 -34.58
N ASP A 601 -25.06 -12.77 -35.19
CA ASP A 601 -24.74 -12.57 -36.61
C ASP A 601 -23.22 -12.55 -36.81
N ARG A 602 -22.72 -13.70 -37.26
CA ARG A 602 -21.31 -14.01 -37.52
C ARG A 602 -20.63 -13.06 -38.52
N ALA A 603 -21.35 -12.12 -39.15
CA ALA A 603 -20.85 -11.20 -40.18
C ALA A 603 -20.08 -10.03 -39.58
N MET A 604 -20.64 -9.52 -38.48
CA MET A 604 -20.16 -8.33 -37.79
C MET A 604 -18.83 -8.63 -37.08
N ALA A 605 -18.73 -9.82 -36.49
CA ALA A 605 -17.52 -10.28 -35.81
C ALA A 605 -16.31 -10.33 -36.76
N LEU A 606 -16.50 -10.75 -38.02
CA LEU A 606 -15.42 -10.82 -39.01
C LEU A 606 -14.96 -9.44 -39.50
N ARG A 607 -15.88 -8.47 -39.67
CA ARG A 607 -15.52 -7.08 -40.05
C ARG A 607 -14.81 -6.31 -38.94
N LEU A 608 -15.21 -6.50 -37.68
CA LEU A 608 -14.54 -5.91 -36.53
C LEU A 608 -13.07 -6.36 -36.44
N LEU A 609 -12.83 -7.64 -36.75
CA LEU A 609 -11.49 -8.22 -36.81
C LEU A 609 -10.67 -7.71 -38.00
N GLU A 610 -11.26 -7.49 -39.19
CA GLU A 610 -10.56 -6.86 -40.32
C GLU A 610 -10.18 -5.41 -40.05
N TRP A 611 -11.05 -4.61 -39.43
CA TRP A 611 -10.73 -3.22 -39.07
C TRP A 611 -9.71 -3.11 -37.95
N LEU A 612 -9.71 -4.06 -37.00
CA LEU A 612 -8.66 -4.19 -35.98
C LEU A 612 -7.31 -4.52 -36.63
N LYS A 613 -7.27 -5.43 -37.60
CA LYS A 613 -6.04 -5.77 -38.36
C LYS A 613 -5.53 -4.60 -39.22
N ALA A 614 -6.42 -3.79 -39.78
CA ALA A 614 -6.07 -2.63 -40.61
C ALA A 614 -5.80 -1.33 -39.83
N GLY A 615 -6.06 -1.31 -38.52
CA GLY A 615 -5.96 -0.10 -37.68
C GLY A 615 -7.03 0.96 -37.98
N ASP A 616 -8.13 0.61 -38.66
CA ASP A 616 -9.19 1.57 -39.03
C ASP A 616 -10.18 1.78 -37.88
N LEU A 617 -9.72 2.55 -36.88
CA LEU A 617 -10.46 2.87 -35.66
C LEU A 617 -11.72 3.72 -35.92
N ARG A 618 -11.88 4.36 -37.10
CA ARG A 618 -13.11 5.10 -37.43
C ARG A 618 -14.26 4.18 -37.80
N ALA A 619 -13.97 3.13 -38.60
CA ALA A 619 -14.97 2.15 -38.98
C ALA A 619 -15.45 1.32 -37.77
N LEU A 620 -14.52 0.93 -36.89
CA LEU A 620 -14.80 0.32 -35.58
C LEU A 620 -15.75 1.18 -34.76
N ARG A 621 -15.45 2.48 -34.64
CA ARG A 621 -16.23 3.40 -33.79
C ARG A 621 -17.61 3.72 -34.36
N SER A 622 -17.79 3.64 -35.67
CA SER A 622 -19.09 3.82 -36.35
C SER A 622 -19.97 2.57 -36.30
N ALA A 623 -19.41 1.38 -36.06
CA ALA A 623 -20.17 0.13 -35.95
C ALA A 623 -20.71 -0.13 -34.52
N PHE A 624 -20.07 0.47 -33.51
CA PHE A 624 -20.49 0.43 -32.11
C PHE A 624 -21.44 1.58 -31.71
N SER A 625 -21.78 2.49 -32.65
CA SER A 625 -22.73 3.61 -32.48
C SER A 625 -23.98 3.38 -33.31
#